data_AF-A0A527Y347-F1
#
_entry.id   AF-A0A527Y347-F1
#
_cell.length_a   1.000
_cell.length_b   1.000
_cell.length_c   1.000
_cell.angle_alpha   90.00
_cell.angle_beta   90.00
_cell.angle_gamma   90.00
#
_symmetry.space_group_name_H-M   'P 1'
#
loop_
_entity.id
_entity.type
_entity.pdbx_description
1 polymer ?
#
loop_
_entity_poly.entity_id
_entity_poly.type
_entity_poly.pdbx_seq_one_letter_code
_entity_poly.pdbx_strand_id
1 'polypeptide(L)'
;VTATDLEFYLVDPTSQRPVGPVSPITGRRLDSDAALSIDEVDDFEAFIHDIYEACRMQDIPVDTAIAENGVGQFEINLNHVPDALRAADDAVLFKRTVKGIARKHGFAACFMAKPYGERAGNGFHVHFSVLDKDGRNIFDDGSDQGSDTMRHAVGGLLAAMAQSTLVFAPHFNSYRRLRPRSYAPTAVAWG
;
A
#
# COMPACT_ATOMS: atom_id res chain seq x y z
N VAL A 1 -13.03 6.12 11.40
CA VAL A 1 -11.63 5.67 11.50
C VAL A 1 -11.18 5.15 10.14
N THR A 2 -9.94 5.43 9.77
CA THR A 2 -9.38 5.07 8.45
C THR A 2 -7.91 4.70 8.59
N ALA A 3 -7.49 3.68 7.86
CA ALA A 3 -6.11 3.26 7.69
C ALA A 3 -5.81 3.03 6.20
N THR A 4 -4.53 3.06 5.85
CA THR A 4 -4.07 2.96 4.47
C THR A 4 -2.85 2.07 4.37
N ASP A 5 -2.85 1.20 3.37
CA ASP A 5 -1.72 0.34 3.04
C ASP A 5 -1.18 0.74 1.67
N LEU A 6 0.10 1.10 1.62
CA LEU A 6 0.74 1.56 0.39
C LEU A 6 1.87 0.64 -0.01
N GLU A 7 1.64 -0.10 -1.09
CA GLU A 7 2.67 -0.90 -1.72
C GLU A 7 3.57 -0.02 -2.61
N PHE A 8 4.87 -0.31 -2.62
CA PHE A 8 5.83 0.31 -3.51
C PHE A 8 6.96 -0.65 -3.87
N TYR A 9 7.55 -0.43 -5.04
CA TYR A 9 8.80 -1.08 -5.41
C TYR A 9 9.98 -0.18 -5.09
N LEU A 10 11.05 -0.75 -4.57
CA LEU A 10 12.38 -0.18 -4.77
C LEU A 10 12.88 -0.57 -6.17
N VAL A 11 13.48 0.38 -6.88
CA VAL A 11 14.06 0.15 -8.20
C VAL A 11 15.44 0.78 -8.29
N ASP A 12 16.28 0.20 -9.15
CA ASP A 12 17.57 0.77 -9.50
C ASP A 12 17.38 2.07 -10.32
N PRO A 13 17.83 3.24 -9.80
CA PRO A 13 17.62 4.51 -10.47
C PRO A 13 18.52 4.72 -11.69
N THR A 14 19.54 3.87 -11.91
CA THR A 14 20.48 3.99 -13.03
C THR A 14 19.94 3.37 -14.32
N SER A 15 18.92 2.53 -14.22
CA SER A 15 18.31 1.86 -15.35
C SER A 15 17.20 2.71 -15.98
N GLN A 16 17.12 2.71 -17.31
CA GLN A 16 16.00 3.31 -18.05
C GLN A 16 14.70 2.49 -17.97
N ARG A 17 14.78 1.26 -17.46
CA ARG A 17 13.65 0.36 -17.24
C ARG A 17 13.58 -0.01 -15.76
N PRO A 18 12.37 -0.23 -15.20
CA PRO A 18 12.25 -0.78 -13.85
C PRO A 18 13.02 -2.10 -13.78
N VAL A 19 13.99 -2.18 -12.88
CA VAL A 19 14.72 -3.39 -12.51
C VAL A 19 14.85 -3.40 -10.99
N GLY A 20 14.88 -4.60 -10.42
CA GLY A 20 15.00 -4.78 -8.97
C GLY A 20 16.24 -4.09 -8.40
N PRO A 21 16.18 -3.67 -7.14
CA PRO A 21 17.29 -3.02 -6.47
C PRO A 21 18.45 -4.00 -6.27
N VAL A 22 19.62 -3.46 -5.95
CA VAL A 22 20.74 -4.26 -5.43
C VAL A 22 20.65 -4.26 -3.91
N SER A 23 20.67 -5.44 -3.30
CA SER A 23 20.71 -5.61 -1.85
C SER A 23 21.95 -4.91 -1.27
N PRO A 24 21.77 -4.00 -0.29
CA PRO A 24 22.89 -3.38 0.44
C PRO A 24 23.80 -4.37 1.16
N ILE A 25 23.25 -5.52 1.59
CA ILE A 25 23.96 -6.50 2.40
C ILE A 25 24.68 -7.53 1.53
N THR A 26 23.99 -8.11 0.56
CA THR A 26 24.56 -9.20 -0.26
C THR A 26 25.26 -8.69 -1.53
N GLY A 27 25.00 -7.44 -1.94
CA GLY A 27 25.47 -6.87 -3.20
C GLY A 27 24.84 -7.52 -4.44
N ARG A 28 23.86 -8.41 -4.26
CA ARG A 28 23.16 -9.09 -5.35
C ARG A 28 21.95 -8.29 -5.80
N ARG A 29 21.68 -8.34 -7.10
CA ARG A 29 20.44 -7.78 -7.64
C ARG A 29 19.29 -8.72 -7.29
N LEU A 30 18.21 -8.15 -6.76
CA LEU A 30 16.96 -8.90 -6.63
C LEU A 30 16.36 -9.10 -8.03
N ASP A 31 16.09 -10.35 -8.40
CA ASP A 31 15.52 -10.74 -9.69
C ASP A 31 14.42 -11.82 -9.61
N SER A 32 14.11 -12.32 -8.41
CA SER A 32 13.02 -13.26 -8.10
C SER A 32 12.00 -12.65 -7.14
N ASP A 33 10.73 -13.06 -7.26
CA ASP A 33 9.70 -12.67 -6.30
C ASP A 33 9.90 -13.42 -4.98
N ALA A 34 9.74 -12.75 -3.84
CA ALA A 34 10.00 -13.33 -2.52
C ALA A 34 8.98 -12.83 -1.47
N ALA A 35 7.71 -13.16 -1.71
CA ALA A 35 6.62 -12.78 -0.80
C ALA A 35 6.90 -13.23 0.64
N LEU A 36 6.72 -12.32 1.60
CA LEU A 36 6.96 -12.53 3.03
C LEU A 36 8.41 -12.93 3.37
N SER A 37 9.37 -12.62 2.50
CA SER A 37 10.78 -12.88 2.75
C SER A 37 11.31 -12.04 3.89
N ILE A 38 11.72 -12.71 4.97
CA ILE A 38 12.41 -12.09 6.10
C ILE A 38 13.78 -11.58 5.66
N ASP A 39 14.50 -12.35 4.85
CA ASP A 39 15.82 -11.98 4.33
C ASP A 39 15.76 -10.68 3.50
N GLU A 40 14.70 -10.46 2.70
CA GLU A 40 14.55 -9.20 1.95
C GLU A 40 14.19 -8.02 2.86
N VAL A 41 13.49 -8.24 3.97
CA VAL A 41 13.27 -7.17 4.96
C VAL A 41 14.57 -6.82 5.66
N ASP A 42 15.36 -7.82 6.07
CA ASP A 42 16.64 -7.65 6.74
C ASP A 42 17.69 -6.97 5.84
N ASP A 43 17.76 -7.37 4.57
CA ASP A 43 18.67 -6.79 3.59
C ASP A 43 18.45 -5.26 3.40
N PHE A 44 17.22 -4.79 3.61
CA PHE A 44 16.82 -3.40 3.44
C PHE A 44 16.48 -2.71 4.77
N GLU A 45 16.88 -3.29 5.91
CA GLU A 45 16.57 -2.80 7.26
C GLU A 45 16.94 -1.34 7.44
N ALA A 46 18.15 -0.93 7.03
CA ALA A 46 18.62 0.45 7.19
C ALA A 46 17.74 1.48 6.45
N PHE A 47 17.20 1.09 5.29
CA PHE A 47 16.26 1.91 4.51
C PHE A 47 14.90 1.99 5.20
N ILE A 48 14.38 0.85 5.65
CA ILE A 48 13.09 0.75 6.35
C ILE A 48 13.15 1.54 7.68
N HIS A 49 14.22 1.38 8.46
CA HIS A 49 14.45 2.08 9.71
C HIS A 49 14.43 3.60 9.54
N ASP A 50 15.09 4.12 8.50
CA ASP A 50 15.07 5.56 8.20
C ASP A 50 13.67 6.07 7.82
N ILE A 51 12.83 5.23 7.21
CA ILE A 51 11.41 5.57 6.98
C ILE A 51 10.68 5.68 8.31
N TYR A 52 10.85 4.70 9.21
CA TYR A 52 10.23 4.73 10.53
C TYR A 52 10.61 5.99 11.30
N GLU A 53 11.90 6.32 11.37
CA GLU A 53 12.36 7.51 12.08
C GLU A 53 11.82 8.81 11.45
N ALA A 54 11.82 8.92 10.12
CA ALA A 54 11.28 10.08 9.44
C ALA A 54 9.76 10.21 9.62
N CYS A 55 9.01 9.10 9.64
CA CYS A 55 7.57 9.09 9.89
C CYS A 55 7.27 9.45 11.34
N ARG A 56 8.03 8.91 12.30
CA ARG A 56 7.94 9.26 13.73
C ARG A 56 8.15 10.76 13.96
N MET A 57 9.11 11.38 13.27
CA MET A 57 9.34 12.83 13.33
C MET A 57 8.20 13.68 12.74
N GLN A 58 7.43 13.11 11.81
CA GLN A 58 6.30 13.76 11.15
C GLN A 58 4.95 13.44 11.81
N ASP A 59 4.95 12.62 12.87
CA ASP A 59 3.73 12.11 13.50
C ASP A 59 2.84 11.31 12.51
N ILE A 60 3.49 10.59 11.58
CA ILE A 60 2.81 9.68 10.65
C ILE A 60 2.77 8.29 11.31
N PRO A 61 1.58 7.68 11.48
CA PRO A 61 1.41 6.53 12.35
C PRO A 61 1.72 5.22 11.62
N VAL A 62 2.94 5.06 11.11
CA VAL A 62 3.41 3.83 10.47
C VAL A 62 3.43 2.66 11.46
N ASP A 63 3.15 1.46 10.96
CA ASP A 63 3.09 0.23 11.77
C ASP A 63 4.07 -0.83 11.26
N THR A 64 3.61 -1.77 10.44
CA THR A 64 4.40 -2.94 10.03
C THR A 64 4.93 -2.78 8.61
N ALA A 65 6.16 -3.24 8.36
CA ALA A 65 6.76 -3.36 7.03
C ALA A 65 6.79 -4.83 6.63
N ILE A 66 6.41 -5.12 5.38
CA ILE A 66 6.42 -6.48 4.81
C ILE A 66 7.04 -6.49 3.42
N ALA A 67 7.73 -7.60 3.10
CA ALA A 67 8.11 -7.91 1.72
C ALA A 67 6.91 -8.50 0.97
N GLU A 68 6.60 -7.91 -0.17
CA GLU A 68 5.40 -8.20 -0.96
C GLU A 68 5.68 -9.16 -2.13
N ASN A 69 4.66 -9.45 -2.93
CA ASN A 69 4.68 -10.47 -3.98
C ASN A 69 5.59 -10.19 -5.19
N GLY A 70 6.33 -9.10 -5.22
CA GLY A 70 7.19 -8.73 -6.34
C GLY A 70 8.63 -8.44 -5.93
N VAL A 71 9.56 -8.56 -6.88
CA VAL A 71 10.99 -8.25 -6.70
C VAL A 71 11.22 -6.89 -6.04
N GLY A 72 11.69 -6.86 -4.79
CA GLY A 72 11.93 -5.62 -4.05
C GLY A 72 10.66 -4.77 -3.89
N GLN A 73 9.49 -5.43 -3.83
CA GLN A 73 8.23 -4.82 -3.46
C GLN A 73 8.09 -4.85 -1.95
N PHE A 74 7.72 -3.72 -1.36
CA PHE A 74 7.45 -3.60 0.06
C PHE A 74 6.09 -2.94 0.26
N GLU A 75 5.47 -3.26 1.38
CA GLU A 75 4.33 -2.53 1.92
C GLU A 75 4.68 -2.05 3.33
N ILE A 76 4.20 -0.85 3.68
CA ILE A 76 4.19 -0.39 5.07
C ILE A 76 2.78 0.06 5.40
N ASN A 77 2.21 -0.53 6.46
CA ASN A 77 0.87 -0.21 6.94
C ASN A 77 0.87 1.10 7.75
N LEU A 78 -0.21 1.86 7.67
CA LEU A 78 -0.47 2.99 8.57
C LEU A 78 -1.61 2.61 9.51
N ASN A 79 -1.43 2.89 10.80
CA ASN A 79 -2.44 2.65 11.82
C ASN A 79 -3.73 3.45 11.56
N HIS A 80 -4.84 2.92 12.09
CA HIS A 80 -6.14 3.56 12.00
C HIS A 80 -6.16 4.87 12.78
N VAL A 81 -6.55 5.95 12.12
CA VAL A 81 -6.79 7.26 12.76
C VAL A 81 -8.27 7.62 12.71
N PRO A 82 -8.80 8.36 13.71
CA PRO A 82 -10.22 8.72 13.75
C PRO A 82 -10.61 9.75 12.69
N ASP A 83 -9.65 10.49 12.15
CA ASP A 83 -9.84 11.53 11.14
C ASP A 83 -9.42 11.05 9.74
N ALA A 84 -10.40 10.90 8.85
CA ALA A 84 -10.16 10.46 7.48
C ALA A 84 -9.37 11.48 6.64
N LEU A 85 -9.47 12.78 6.94
CA LEU A 85 -8.67 13.80 6.26
C LEU A 85 -7.21 13.69 6.67
N ARG A 86 -6.94 13.51 7.96
CA ARG A 86 -5.58 13.24 8.46
C ARG A 86 -5.00 11.97 7.84
N ALA A 87 -5.78 10.88 7.74
CA ALA A 87 -5.34 9.65 7.07
C ALA A 87 -4.90 9.90 5.61
N ALA A 88 -5.64 10.74 4.89
CA ALA A 88 -5.30 11.10 3.51
C ALA A 88 -4.00 11.94 3.43
N ASP A 89 -3.84 12.91 4.33
CA ASP A 89 -2.62 13.71 4.43
C ASP A 89 -1.40 12.84 4.77
N ASP A 90 -1.55 11.95 5.75
CA ASP A 90 -0.51 11.01 6.18
C ASP A 90 -0.09 10.09 5.02
N ALA A 91 -1.03 9.54 4.24
CA ALA A 91 -0.70 8.71 3.08
C ALA A 91 0.12 9.47 2.01
N VAL A 92 -0.20 10.74 1.78
CA VAL A 92 0.55 11.59 0.83
C VAL A 92 1.94 11.91 1.37
N LEU A 93 2.06 12.28 2.64
CA LEU A 93 3.33 12.58 3.29
C LEU A 93 4.22 11.34 3.40
N PHE A 94 3.64 10.19 3.73
CA PHE A 94 4.31 8.90 3.75
C PHE A 94 4.93 8.58 2.38
N LYS A 95 4.15 8.65 1.31
CA LYS A 95 4.64 8.46 -0.06
C LYS A 95 5.79 9.39 -0.43
N ARG A 96 5.77 10.64 0.03
CA ARG A 96 6.86 11.61 -0.17
C ARG A 96 8.10 11.23 0.64
N THR A 97 7.91 10.81 1.89
CA THR A 97 8.96 10.36 2.81
C THR A 97 9.70 9.16 2.25
N VAL A 98 8.97 8.10 1.87
CA VAL A 98 9.55 6.89 1.24
C VAL A 98 10.38 7.25 0.01
N LYS A 99 9.87 8.13 -0.87
CA LYS A 99 10.64 8.61 -2.04
C LYS A 99 11.88 9.42 -1.68
N GLY A 100 11.84 10.19 -0.60
CA GLY A 100 12.99 10.95 -0.10
C GLY A 100 14.06 10.03 0.46
N ILE A 101 13.68 9.12 1.34
CA ILE A 101 14.57 8.14 1.97
C ILE A 101 15.14 7.16 0.94
N ALA A 102 14.34 6.70 -0.02
CA ALA A 102 14.85 5.83 -1.09
C ALA A 102 16.02 6.48 -1.83
N ARG A 103 15.92 7.78 -2.14
CA ARG A 103 17.02 8.53 -2.78
C ARG A 103 18.25 8.66 -1.88
N LYS A 104 18.07 8.86 -0.56
CA LYS A 104 19.16 8.88 0.43
C LYS A 104 19.96 7.57 0.41
N HIS A 105 19.26 6.45 0.19
CA HIS A 105 19.84 5.10 0.11
C HIS A 105 20.26 4.68 -1.31
N GLY A 106 20.22 5.56 -2.30
CA GLY A 106 20.64 5.25 -3.67
C GLY A 106 19.62 4.46 -4.51
N PHE A 107 18.36 4.40 -4.06
CA PHE A 107 17.25 3.76 -4.77
C PHE A 107 16.26 4.79 -5.32
N ALA A 108 15.31 4.31 -6.14
CA ALA A 108 14.07 5.03 -6.41
C ALA A 108 12.87 4.22 -5.92
N ALA A 109 11.95 4.87 -5.19
CA ALA A 109 10.68 4.25 -4.81
C ALA A 109 9.60 4.52 -5.87
N CYS A 110 8.98 3.45 -6.36
CA CYS A 110 7.98 3.45 -7.42
C CYS A 110 6.63 2.96 -6.92
N PHE A 111 5.66 3.88 -6.86
CA PHE A 111 4.25 3.64 -6.49
C PHE A 111 3.34 3.50 -7.73
N MET A 112 3.92 3.18 -8.89
CA MET A 112 3.16 2.97 -10.12
C MET A 112 2.34 1.69 -9.96
N ALA A 113 1.07 1.68 -10.38
CA ALA A 113 0.19 0.51 -10.20
C ALA A 113 0.71 -0.78 -10.85
N LYS A 114 1.51 -0.67 -11.90
CA LYS A 114 2.07 -1.81 -12.64
C LYS A 114 3.42 -1.42 -13.24
N PRO A 115 4.51 -1.44 -12.45
CA PRO A 115 5.83 -1.05 -12.93
C PRO A 115 6.46 -2.15 -13.79
N TYR A 116 6.22 -3.41 -13.45
CA TYR A 116 6.65 -4.60 -14.17
C TYR A 116 5.47 -5.26 -14.88
N GLY A 117 5.63 -5.62 -16.15
CA GLY A 117 4.53 -6.16 -16.97
C GLY A 117 3.96 -7.47 -16.42
N GLU A 118 4.83 -8.43 -16.15
CA GLU A 118 4.46 -9.80 -15.78
C GLU A 118 4.48 -10.08 -14.26
N ARG A 119 4.91 -9.13 -13.42
CA ARG A 119 4.99 -9.30 -11.96
C ARG A 119 3.81 -8.67 -11.23
N ALA A 120 3.71 -8.80 -9.92
CA ALA A 120 2.73 -8.11 -9.09
C ALA A 120 2.74 -6.57 -9.32
N GLY A 121 1.69 -5.88 -8.91
CA GLY A 121 1.57 -4.44 -9.09
C GLY A 121 1.06 -3.78 -7.83
N ASN A 122 1.50 -2.54 -7.58
CA ASN A 122 1.22 -1.86 -6.33
C ASN A 122 -0.28 -1.57 -6.11
N GLY A 123 -0.78 -2.03 -4.98
CA GLY A 123 -2.03 -1.62 -4.35
C GLY A 123 -1.93 -0.30 -3.59
N PHE A 124 -3.12 0.26 -3.36
CA PHE A 124 -3.34 1.25 -2.31
C PHE A 124 -4.68 0.87 -1.67
N HIS A 125 -4.61 0.11 -0.57
CA HIS A 125 -5.77 -0.39 0.13
C HIS A 125 -6.19 0.61 1.22
N VAL A 126 -7.50 0.77 1.39
CA VAL A 126 -8.08 1.70 2.37
C VAL A 126 -9.04 0.93 3.25
N HIS A 127 -8.74 0.89 4.53
CA HIS A 127 -9.62 0.32 5.56
C HIS A 127 -10.39 1.45 6.22
N PHE A 128 -11.67 1.26 6.48
CA PHE A 128 -12.45 2.28 7.16
C PHE A 128 -13.58 1.70 8.01
N SER A 129 -13.96 2.43 9.04
CA SER A 129 -15.17 2.21 9.82
C SER A 129 -15.76 3.54 10.26
N VAL A 130 -17.06 3.56 10.55
CA VAL A 130 -17.77 4.78 10.98
C VAL A 130 -17.98 4.71 12.48
N LEU A 131 -17.62 5.79 13.20
CA LEU A 131 -17.90 5.92 14.62
C LEU A 131 -19.12 6.80 14.84
N ASP A 132 -19.97 6.45 15.80
CA ASP A 132 -21.02 7.34 16.29
C ASP A 132 -20.45 8.48 17.16
N LYS A 133 -21.33 9.37 17.62
CA LYS A 133 -20.97 10.50 18.48
C LYS A 133 -20.37 10.10 19.83
N ASP A 134 -20.60 8.87 20.28
CA ASP A 134 -20.08 8.33 21.54
C ASP A 134 -18.79 7.52 21.29
N GLY A 135 -18.29 7.50 20.05
CA GLY A 135 -17.07 6.79 19.65
C GLY A 135 -17.26 5.30 19.35
N ARG A 136 -18.50 4.79 19.29
CA ARG A 136 -18.76 3.37 19.00
C ARG A 136 -18.71 3.10 17.51
N ASN A 137 -18.06 2.00 17.12
CA ASN A 137 -18.04 1.56 15.73
C ASN A 137 -19.42 1.04 15.32
N ILE A 138 -20.13 1.79 14.48
CA ILE A 138 -21.49 1.41 14.04
C ILE A 138 -21.48 0.30 12.99
N PHE A 139 -20.31 -0.10 12.50
CA PHE A 139 -20.17 -1.24 11.60
C PHE A 139 -20.11 -2.57 12.33
N ASP A 140 -19.76 -2.55 13.62
CA ASP A 140 -19.63 -3.74 14.47
C ASP A 140 -20.91 -3.97 15.28
N ASP A 141 -21.47 -5.17 15.17
CA ASP A 141 -22.59 -5.64 16.01
C ASP A 141 -22.18 -6.86 16.87
N GLY A 142 -20.88 -7.17 16.93
CA GLY A 142 -20.33 -8.32 17.64
C GLY A 142 -20.42 -9.64 16.90
N SER A 143 -20.93 -9.65 15.66
CA SER A 143 -21.00 -10.84 14.80
C SER A 143 -19.97 -10.81 13.68
N ASP A 144 -19.61 -11.99 13.15
CA ASP A 144 -18.72 -12.12 11.98
C ASP A 144 -19.31 -11.51 10.70
N GLN A 145 -20.63 -11.27 10.66
CA GLN A 145 -21.31 -10.64 9.53
C GLN A 145 -21.27 -9.10 9.60
N GLY A 146 -20.91 -8.58 10.77
CA GLY A 146 -21.10 -7.20 11.22
C GLY A 146 -22.52 -6.66 11.03
N SER A 147 -22.68 -5.37 11.31
CA SER A 147 -24.01 -4.73 11.39
C SER A 147 -24.73 -4.55 10.04
N ASP A 148 -26.05 -4.35 10.10
CA ASP A 148 -26.87 -3.89 8.97
C ASP A 148 -26.31 -2.60 8.34
N THR A 149 -25.84 -1.66 9.18
CA THR A 149 -25.26 -0.40 8.73
C THR A 149 -24.01 -0.62 7.88
N MET A 150 -23.13 -1.55 8.27
CA MET A 150 -21.96 -1.92 7.49
C MET A 150 -22.36 -2.52 6.15
N ARG A 151 -23.33 -3.45 6.14
CA ARG A 151 -23.82 -4.07 4.90
C ARG A 151 -24.47 -3.05 3.96
N HIS A 152 -25.17 -2.05 4.48
CA HIS A 152 -25.67 -0.92 3.68
C HIS A 152 -24.53 -0.07 3.10
N ALA A 153 -23.49 0.21 3.87
CA ALA A 153 -22.31 0.93 3.37
C ALA A 153 -21.61 0.15 2.24
N VAL A 154 -21.40 -1.16 2.42
CA VAL A 154 -20.86 -2.06 1.38
C VAL A 154 -21.76 -2.06 0.15
N GLY A 155 -23.08 -2.16 0.32
CA GLY A 155 -24.04 -2.08 -0.80
C GLY A 155 -23.91 -0.78 -1.61
N GLY A 156 -23.69 0.35 -0.93
CA GLY A 156 -23.39 1.64 -1.57
C GLY A 156 -22.08 1.63 -2.37
N LEU A 157 -21.01 1.06 -1.79
CA LEU A 157 -19.72 0.92 -2.48
C LEU A 157 -19.86 0.07 -3.74
N LEU A 158 -20.53 -1.08 -3.66
CA LEU A 158 -20.76 -1.96 -4.80
C LEU A 158 -21.55 -1.25 -5.90
N ALA A 159 -22.61 -0.53 -5.55
CA ALA A 159 -23.42 0.22 -6.52
C ALA A 159 -22.62 1.33 -7.23
N ALA A 160 -21.70 1.99 -6.53
CA ALA A 160 -20.91 3.12 -7.06
C ALA A 160 -19.56 2.72 -7.69
N MET A 161 -19.11 1.47 -7.53
CA MET A 161 -17.73 1.05 -7.83
C MET A 161 -17.32 1.29 -9.29
N ALA A 162 -18.21 0.96 -10.23
CA ALA A 162 -17.94 1.11 -11.66
C ALA A 162 -17.59 2.56 -12.02
N GLN A 163 -18.35 3.53 -11.50
CA GLN A 163 -18.10 4.95 -11.74
C GLN A 163 -16.89 5.46 -10.93
N SER A 164 -16.75 5.00 -9.70
CA SER A 164 -15.67 5.39 -8.78
C SER A 164 -14.28 4.90 -9.22
N THR A 165 -14.23 3.91 -10.13
CA THR A 165 -12.98 3.38 -10.69
C THR A 165 -12.12 4.47 -11.34
N LEU A 166 -12.72 5.51 -11.90
CA LEU A 166 -11.95 6.65 -12.47
C LEU A 166 -11.16 7.43 -11.40
N VAL A 167 -11.61 7.40 -10.15
CA VAL A 167 -10.92 8.02 -9.01
C VAL A 167 -9.88 7.06 -8.44
N PHE A 168 -10.23 5.78 -8.26
CA PHE A 168 -9.35 4.79 -7.64
C PHE A 168 -8.26 4.24 -8.57
N ALA A 169 -8.51 4.23 -9.88
CA ALA A 169 -7.59 3.78 -10.93
C ALA A 169 -7.42 4.87 -12.01
N PRO A 170 -6.86 6.05 -11.66
CA PRO A 170 -6.94 7.25 -12.48
C PRO A 170 -5.95 7.29 -13.67
N HIS A 171 -5.18 6.22 -13.89
CA HIS A 171 -4.16 6.17 -14.93
C HIS A 171 -4.39 4.99 -15.86
N PHE A 172 -4.03 5.15 -17.14
CA PHE A 172 -4.03 4.05 -18.10
C PHE A 172 -3.26 2.82 -17.58
N ASN A 173 -2.16 3.06 -16.87
CA ASN A 173 -1.36 2.00 -16.26
C ASN A 173 -2.10 1.23 -15.15
N SER A 174 -3.05 1.85 -14.44
CA SER A 174 -3.84 1.19 -13.39
C SER A 174 -4.65 0.02 -13.95
N TYR A 175 -5.17 0.14 -15.17
CA TYR A 175 -5.90 -0.94 -15.87
C TYR A 175 -5.00 -2.09 -16.36
N ARG A 176 -3.68 -1.93 -16.29
CA ARG A 176 -2.75 -3.06 -16.46
C ARG A 176 -2.62 -3.89 -15.18
N ARG A 177 -2.88 -3.29 -14.00
CA ARG A 177 -2.98 -3.99 -12.72
C ARG A 177 -4.31 -4.72 -12.59
N LEU A 178 -5.44 -4.10 -12.95
CA LEU A 178 -6.79 -4.69 -12.82
C LEU A 178 -7.05 -5.80 -13.85
N ARG A 179 -6.40 -6.96 -13.69
CA ARG A 179 -6.50 -8.12 -14.57
C ARG A 179 -6.56 -9.42 -13.76
N PRO A 180 -7.11 -10.51 -14.31
CA PRO A 180 -7.12 -11.79 -13.61
C PRO A 180 -5.71 -12.23 -13.20
N ARG A 181 -5.59 -12.88 -12.02
CA ARG A 181 -4.33 -13.43 -11.48
C ARG A 181 -3.25 -12.38 -11.17
N SER A 182 -3.64 -11.15 -10.86
CA SER A 182 -2.73 -10.05 -10.53
C SER A 182 -2.76 -9.64 -9.06
N TYR A 183 -3.49 -10.38 -8.22
CA TYR A 183 -3.85 -10.01 -6.83
C TYR A 183 -4.61 -8.67 -6.73
N ALA A 184 -5.20 -8.20 -7.84
CA ALA A 184 -6.05 -7.03 -7.88
C ALA A 184 -7.51 -7.41 -8.22
N PRO A 185 -8.51 -6.64 -7.76
CA PRO A 185 -9.90 -6.91 -8.05
C PRO A 185 -10.21 -6.80 -9.55
N THR A 186 -10.99 -7.74 -10.07
CA THR A 186 -11.45 -7.75 -11.48
C THR A 186 -12.97 -7.71 -11.62
N ALA A 187 -13.69 -7.70 -10.50
CA ALA A 187 -15.14 -7.67 -10.47
C ALA A 187 -15.58 -6.75 -9.34
N VAL A 188 -16.78 -6.20 -9.48
CA VAL A 188 -17.47 -5.48 -8.40
C VAL A 188 -18.14 -6.54 -7.52
N ALA A 189 -17.45 -6.94 -6.46
CA ALA A 189 -17.89 -7.97 -5.52
C ALA A 189 -17.33 -7.70 -4.13
N TRP A 190 -17.93 -8.36 -3.14
CA TRP A 190 -17.49 -8.35 -1.74
C TRP A 190 -17.57 -9.77 -1.19
N GLY A 191 -16.60 -10.17 -0.38
CA GLY A 191 -16.49 -11.49 0.24
C GLY A 191 -15.09 -11.76 0.76
#